data_AF-A0A947XQ07-F1
#
_entry.id   AF-A0A947XQ07-F1
#
_cell.length_a   1.000
_cell.length_b   1.000
_cell.length_c   1.000
_cell.angle_alpha   90.00
_cell.angle_beta   90.00
_cell.angle_gamma   90.00
#
_symmetry.space_group_name_H-M   'P 1'
#
loop_
_entity.id
_entity.type
_entity.pdbx_description
1 polymer ?
#
loop_
_entity_poly.entity_id
_entity_poly.type
_entity_poly.pdbx_seq_one_letter_code
_entity_poly.pdbx_strand_id
1 'polypeptide(L)'
;MQDLDPVETQEWLDALESVLDNEGEDRAHYLMTRMGELATRSGSQLPYAITTPYRNTIPLTHEARMPGDLFMERRIRSLVRWNALAMVMRTNLKDSDLGGHISSFASSATLYVIGFNYFFQAPTEEHGGDLIFFQGHASPGVYARAFMEGRITEEQMNNFRQEVDGKGLSSYPHPWLM
;
A
#
# COMPACT_ATOMS: atom_id res chain seq x y z
N MET A 1 -6.74 -4.98 -34.28
CA MET A 1 -7.90 -4.44 -35.00
C MET A 1 -7.35 -3.72 -36.22
N GLN A 2 -7.94 -3.89 -37.41
CA GLN A 2 -7.52 -3.17 -38.61
C GLN A 2 -8.29 -1.85 -38.65
N ASP A 3 -7.58 -0.73 -38.70
CA ASP A 3 -8.18 0.60 -38.81
C ASP A 3 -8.67 0.80 -40.26
N LEU A 4 -9.96 1.09 -40.41
CA LEU A 4 -10.64 1.21 -41.71
C LEU A 4 -10.49 2.62 -42.30
N ASP A 5 -10.29 3.64 -41.46
CA ASP A 5 -10.04 5.03 -41.86
C ASP A 5 -9.05 5.71 -40.90
N PRO A 6 -7.74 5.55 -41.15
CA PRO A 6 -6.71 6.12 -40.29
C PRO A 6 -6.71 7.66 -40.25
N VAL A 7 -7.26 8.33 -41.28
CA VAL A 7 -7.30 9.79 -41.33
C VAL A 7 -8.33 10.30 -40.34
N GLU A 8 -9.55 9.75 -40.38
CA GLU A 8 -10.59 10.11 -39.41
C GLU A 8 -10.14 9.78 -37.98
N THR A 9 -9.55 8.60 -37.75
CA THR A 9 -9.01 8.22 -36.43
C THR A 9 -7.98 9.25 -35.92
N GLN A 10 -7.09 9.72 -36.79
CA GLN A 10 -6.10 10.73 -36.43
C GLN A 10 -6.74 12.09 -36.12
N GLU A 11 -7.75 12.53 -36.89
CA GLU A 11 -8.47 13.78 -36.63
C GLU A 11 -9.13 13.79 -35.24
N TRP A 12 -9.71 12.66 -34.81
CA TRP A 12 -10.29 12.53 -33.46
C TRP A 12 -9.23 12.56 -32.35
N LEU A 13 -8.06 11.96 -32.59
CA LEU A 13 -6.94 11.99 -31.64
C LEU A 13 -6.36 13.40 -31.52
N ASP A 14 -6.12 14.08 -32.64
CA ASP A 14 -5.61 15.46 -32.69
C ASP A 14 -6.59 16.44 -32.01
N ALA A 15 -7.90 16.23 -32.20
CA ALA A 15 -8.92 17.03 -31.52
C ALA A 15 -8.89 16.84 -30.00
N LEU A 16 -8.71 15.61 -29.51
CA LEU A 16 -8.59 15.33 -28.09
C LEU A 16 -7.29 15.93 -27.51
N GLU A 17 -6.18 15.82 -28.22
CA GLU A 17 -4.89 16.42 -27.83
C GLU A 17 -5.00 17.95 -27.74
N SER A 18 -5.62 18.59 -28.74
CA SER A 18 -5.88 20.03 -28.72
C SER A 18 -6.71 20.46 -27.51
N VAL A 19 -7.71 19.68 -27.09
CA VAL A 19 -8.50 19.98 -25.88
C VAL A 19 -7.64 19.83 -24.62
N LEU A 20 -6.84 18.77 -24.53
CA LEU A 20 -5.94 18.57 -23.40
C LEU A 20 -4.95 19.73 -23.24
N ASP A 21 -4.37 20.19 -24.34
CA ASP A 21 -3.37 21.27 -24.34
C ASP A 21 -3.96 22.64 -24.03
N ASN A 22 -5.18 22.95 -24.50
CA ASN A 22 -5.77 24.29 -24.40
C ASN A 22 -6.82 24.44 -23.30
N GLU A 23 -7.56 23.40 -22.97
CA GLU A 23 -8.68 23.41 -22.01
C GLU A 23 -8.45 22.51 -20.78
N GLY A 24 -7.48 21.58 -20.83
CA GLY A 24 -7.06 20.75 -19.71
C GLY A 24 -7.79 19.40 -19.54
N GLU A 25 -7.33 18.61 -18.57
CA GLU A 25 -7.77 17.22 -18.33
C GLU A 25 -9.26 17.11 -17.99
N ASP A 26 -9.80 17.99 -17.15
CA ASP A 26 -11.21 17.97 -16.73
C ASP A 26 -12.16 18.10 -17.92
N ARG A 27 -11.81 18.97 -18.87
CA ARG A 27 -12.60 19.18 -20.08
C ARG A 27 -12.56 17.96 -21.00
N ALA A 28 -11.37 17.41 -21.23
CA ALA A 28 -11.20 16.20 -22.01
C ALA A 28 -12.00 15.03 -21.41
N HIS A 29 -11.95 14.85 -20.09
CA HIS A 29 -12.72 13.82 -19.38
C HIS A 29 -14.24 14.02 -19.54
N TYR A 30 -14.72 15.26 -19.44
CA TYR A 30 -16.12 15.59 -19.68
C TYR A 30 -16.56 15.22 -21.11
N LEU A 31 -15.79 15.61 -22.12
CA LEU A 31 -16.11 15.32 -23.53
C LEU A 31 -16.13 13.82 -23.81
N MET A 32 -15.14 13.08 -23.32
CA MET A 32 -15.08 11.61 -23.45
C MET A 32 -16.29 10.94 -22.78
N THR A 33 -16.70 11.42 -21.60
CA THR A 33 -17.90 10.93 -20.91
C THR A 33 -19.15 11.14 -21.77
N ARG A 34 -19.31 12.33 -22.37
CA ARG A 34 -20.46 12.65 -23.25
C ARG A 34 -20.48 11.84 -24.54
N MET A 35 -19.32 11.60 -25.15
CA MET A 35 -19.21 10.73 -26.32
C MET A 35 -19.60 9.29 -25.96
N GLY A 36 -19.17 8.80 -24.79
CA GLY A 36 -19.57 7.50 -24.27
C GLY A 36 -21.08 7.38 -24.03
N GLU A 37 -21.70 8.37 -23.39
CA GLU A 37 -23.15 8.43 -23.20
C GLU A 37 -23.90 8.39 -24.53
N LEU A 38 -23.44 9.14 -25.54
CA LEU A 38 -24.03 9.16 -26.87
C LEU A 38 -23.91 7.79 -27.56
N ALA A 39 -22.73 7.18 -27.54
CA ALA A 39 -22.50 5.85 -28.12
C ALA A 39 -23.41 4.79 -27.49
N THR A 40 -23.57 4.83 -26.16
CA THR A 40 -24.44 3.93 -25.40
C THR A 40 -25.92 4.11 -25.79
N ARG A 41 -26.39 5.36 -25.92
CA ARG A 41 -27.78 5.66 -26.33
C ARG A 41 -28.07 5.20 -27.75
N SER A 42 -27.08 5.22 -28.63
CA SER A 42 -27.20 4.77 -30.02
C SER A 42 -27.14 3.25 -30.18
N GLY A 43 -27.12 2.49 -29.08
CA GLY A 43 -27.13 1.02 -29.09
C GLY A 43 -25.75 0.38 -29.25
N SER A 44 -24.68 1.17 -29.26
CA SER A 44 -23.31 0.64 -29.23
C SER A 44 -22.97 0.23 -27.80
N GLN A 45 -22.54 -1.02 -27.61
CA GLN A 45 -21.97 -1.44 -26.33
C GLN A 45 -20.59 -0.82 -26.20
N LEU A 46 -20.43 0.17 -25.31
CA LEU A 46 -19.09 0.61 -24.92
C LEU A 46 -18.34 -0.60 -24.35
N PRO A 47 -17.06 -0.81 -24.70
CA PRO A 47 -16.23 -1.74 -23.95
C PRO A 47 -16.28 -1.27 -22.50
N TYR A 48 -16.73 -2.17 -21.63
CA TYR A 48 -16.91 -1.93 -20.20
C TYR A 48 -15.55 -1.53 -19.61
N ALA A 49 -15.27 -0.23 -19.55
CA ALA A 49 -14.00 0.31 -19.11
C ALA A 49 -13.93 0.27 -17.57
N ILE A 50 -13.89 -0.94 -17.00
CA ILE A 50 -13.48 -1.13 -15.59
C ILE A 50 -11.95 -1.19 -15.49
N THR A 51 -11.26 -1.44 -16.61
CA THR A 51 -9.80 -1.59 -16.62
C THR A 51 -9.13 -0.30 -17.07
N THR A 52 -8.49 0.40 -16.13
CA THR A 52 -7.52 1.45 -16.45
C THR A 52 -6.26 0.83 -17.06
N PRO A 53 -5.43 1.60 -17.81
CA PRO A 53 -4.15 1.11 -18.29
C PRO A 53 -3.27 0.58 -17.14
N TYR A 54 -2.46 -0.44 -17.39
CA TYR A 54 -1.54 -1.03 -16.41
C TYR A 54 -0.32 -0.11 -16.18
N ARG A 55 -0.57 1.05 -15.55
CA ARG A 55 0.41 2.08 -15.19
C ARG A 55 -0.01 2.76 -13.88
N ASN A 56 0.86 3.58 -13.31
CA ASN A 56 0.54 4.35 -12.11
C ASN A 56 -0.62 5.33 -12.39
N THR A 57 -1.59 5.40 -11.46
CA THR A 57 -2.72 6.33 -11.54
C THR A 57 -2.27 7.79 -11.43
N ILE A 58 -1.25 8.07 -10.60
CA ILE A 58 -0.67 9.40 -10.44
C ILE A 58 0.58 9.51 -11.35
N PRO A 59 0.58 10.40 -12.35
CA PRO A 59 1.76 10.62 -13.21
C PRO A 59 2.86 11.39 -12.46
N LEU A 60 4.11 11.28 -12.94
CA LEU A 60 5.28 11.97 -12.35
C LEU A 60 5.10 13.49 -12.25
N THR A 61 4.37 14.10 -13.18
CA THR A 61 4.08 15.54 -13.19
C THR A 61 3.17 15.98 -12.05
N HIS A 62 2.36 15.07 -11.49
CA HIS A 62 1.48 15.30 -10.36
C HIS A 62 1.99 14.62 -9.08
N GLU A 63 3.18 14.02 -9.09
CA GLU A 63 3.76 13.34 -7.93
C GLU A 63 4.21 14.37 -6.88
N ALA A 64 3.74 14.19 -5.64
CA ALA A 64 4.21 14.97 -4.52
C ALA A 64 5.63 14.58 -4.13
N ARG A 65 6.45 15.57 -3.75
CA ARG A 65 7.81 15.29 -3.24
C ARG A 65 7.72 14.67 -1.85
N MET A 66 8.52 13.63 -1.63
CA MET A 66 8.66 13.00 -0.31
C MET A 66 9.27 13.99 0.70
N PRO A 67 8.64 14.20 1.86
CA PRO A 67 9.06 15.27 2.77
C PRO A 67 10.24 14.92 3.70
N GLY A 68 10.62 13.65 3.85
CA GLY A 68 11.70 13.23 4.76
C GLY A 68 12.97 12.69 4.09
N ASP A 69 13.90 12.21 4.92
CA ASP A 69 15.17 11.63 4.48
C ASP A 69 15.02 10.17 4.06
N LEU A 70 14.93 9.94 2.75
CA LEU A 70 14.78 8.62 2.15
C LEU A 70 15.88 7.62 2.55
N PHE A 71 17.11 8.08 2.82
CA PHE A 71 18.21 7.21 3.21
C PHE A 71 18.07 6.76 4.67
N MET A 72 17.71 7.69 5.55
CA MET A 72 17.41 7.36 6.94
C MET A 72 16.22 6.39 7.03
N GLU A 73 15.15 6.66 6.29
CA GLU A 73 13.98 5.78 6.25
C GLU A 73 14.31 4.39 5.73
N ARG A 74 15.15 4.30 4.69
CA ARG A 74 15.62 3.02 4.18
C ARG A 74 16.41 2.27 5.25
N ARG A 75 17.26 2.96 6.02
CA ARG A 75 18.02 2.35 7.12
C ARG A 75 17.10 1.80 8.21
N ILE A 76 16.15 2.61 8.69
CA ILE A 76 15.17 2.19 9.70
C ILE A 76 14.35 0.99 9.18
N ARG A 77 13.84 1.07 7.95
CA ARG A 77 13.08 -0.03 7.31
C ARG A 77 13.89 -1.32 7.21
N SER A 78 15.19 -1.24 6.90
CA SER A 78 16.07 -2.41 6.85
C SER A 78 16.25 -3.06 8.23
N LEU A 79 16.38 -2.26 9.29
CA LEU A 79 16.47 -2.78 10.67
C LEU A 79 15.17 -3.45 11.11
N VAL A 80 14.02 -2.85 10.79
CA VAL A 80 12.70 -3.46 11.06
C VAL A 80 12.55 -4.79 10.30
N ARG A 81 12.93 -4.84 9.02
CA ARG A 81 12.92 -6.09 8.23
C ARG A 81 13.83 -7.15 8.84
N TRP A 82 15.03 -6.76 9.29
CA TRP A 82 15.97 -7.68 9.93
C TRP A 82 15.40 -8.26 11.22
N ASN A 83 14.87 -7.42 12.11
CA ASN A 83 14.30 -7.88 13.37
C ASN A 83 13.07 -8.77 13.17
N ALA A 84 12.23 -8.47 12.18
CA ALA A 84 11.09 -9.32 11.82
C ALA A 84 11.54 -10.72 11.34
N LEU A 85 12.55 -10.78 10.46
CA LEU A 85 13.16 -12.03 10.01
C LEU A 85 13.79 -12.79 11.18
N ALA A 86 14.62 -12.11 11.98
CA ALA A 86 15.35 -12.72 13.09
C ALA A 86 14.40 -13.30 14.14
N MET A 87 13.31 -12.61 14.46
CA MET A 87 12.27 -13.11 15.37
C MET A 87 11.65 -14.41 14.86
N VAL A 88 11.19 -14.45 13.61
CA VAL A 88 10.58 -15.66 13.02
C VAL A 88 11.60 -16.80 12.97
N MET A 89 12.84 -16.52 12.54
CA MET A 89 13.89 -17.54 12.49
C MET A 89 14.22 -18.09 13.88
N ARG A 90 14.36 -17.24 14.91
CA ARG A 90 14.60 -17.67 16.29
C ARG A 90 13.46 -18.54 16.82
N THR A 91 12.21 -18.19 16.54
CA THR A 91 11.04 -18.99 16.89
C THR A 91 11.12 -20.38 16.24
N ASN A 92 11.36 -20.46 14.93
CA ASN A 92 11.43 -21.73 14.20
C ASN A 92 12.65 -22.59 14.55
N LEU A 93 13.73 -21.99 15.05
CA LEU A 93 14.89 -22.72 15.58
C LEU A 93 14.60 -23.39 16.92
N LYS A 94 13.68 -22.84 17.72
CA LYS A 94 13.25 -23.44 18.98
C LYS A 94 12.23 -24.56 18.73
N ASP A 95 11.25 -24.28 17.88
CA ASP A 95 10.19 -25.21 17.50
C ASP A 95 9.68 -24.83 16.10
N SER A 96 9.83 -25.75 15.14
CA SER A 96 9.44 -25.53 13.74
C SER A 96 7.93 -25.44 13.53
N ASP A 97 7.13 -25.98 14.45
CA ASP A 97 5.67 -26.05 14.29
C ASP A 97 5.01 -24.71 14.66
N LEU A 98 5.73 -23.83 15.35
CA LEU A 98 5.25 -22.48 15.68
C LEU A 98 5.07 -21.62 14.41
N GLY A 99 5.90 -21.79 13.39
CA GLY A 99 5.79 -21.10 12.10
C GLY A 99 6.02 -19.59 12.15
N GLY A 100 5.36 -18.86 11.24
CA GLY A 100 5.49 -17.40 11.07
C GLY A 100 5.81 -17.01 9.61
N HIS A 101 5.45 -15.79 9.21
CA HIS A 101 5.61 -15.33 7.83
C HIS A 101 6.65 -14.22 7.71
N ILE A 102 7.57 -14.40 6.76
CA ILE A 102 8.62 -13.42 6.46
C ILE A 102 8.27 -12.63 5.19
N SER A 103 7.83 -13.34 4.15
CA SER A 103 7.60 -12.78 2.81
C SER A 103 6.49 -11.73 2.79
N SER A 104 5.40 -11.94 3.53
CA SER A 104 4.25 -11.03 3.56
C SER A 104 4.61 -9.64 4.09
N PHE A 105 5.39 -9.56 5.16
CA PHE A 105 5.88 -8.26 5.63
C PHE A 105 6.96 -7.72 4.69
N ALA A 106 7.85 -8.56 4.18
CA ALA A 106 8.91 -8.11 3.28
C ALA A 106 8.36 -7.45 1.99
N SER A 107 7.24 -7.90 1.44
CA SER A 107 6.64 -7.23 0.27
C SER A 107 5.96 -5.90 0.63
N SER A 108 5.39 -5.79 1.83
CA SER A 108 4.58 -4.63 2.25
C SER A 108 5.29 -3.62 3.16
N ALA A 109 6.52 -3.88 3.63
CA ALA A 109 7.17 -3.07 4.66
C ALA A 109 7.41 -1.61 4.24
N THR A 110 7.59 -1.32 2.95
CA THR A 110 7.72 0.07 2.50
C THR A 110 6.40 0.82 2.69
N LEU A 111 5.26 0.20 2.35
CA LEU A 111 3.92 0.80 2.54
C LEU A 111 3.66 1.11 4.02
N TYR A 112 3.94 0.16 4.92
CA TYR A 112 3.78 0.40 6.35
C TYR A 112 4.72 1.47 6.88
N VAL A 113 5.99 1.51 6.46
CA VAL A 113 6.93 2.56 6.92
C VAL A 113 6.47 3.94 6.48
N ILE A 114 5.98 4.10 5.25
CA ILE A 114 5.37 5.35 4.80
C ILE A 114 4.14 5.70 5.63
N GLY A 115 3.26 4.72 5.87
CA GLY A 115 2.10 4.89 6.75
C GLY A 115 2.50 5.41 8.12
N PHE A 116 3.41 4.73 8.81
CA PHE A 116 3.86 5.12 10.15
C PHE A 116 4.58 6.46 10.21
N ASN A 117 5.35 6.84 9.18
CA ASN A 117 6.15 8.06 9.22
C ASN A 117 5.34 9.32 8.87
N TYR A 118 4.29 9.18 8.06
CA TYR A 118 3.62 10.34 7.46
C TYR A 118 2.10 10.38 7.58
N PHE A 119 1.45 9.25 7.87
CA PHE A 119 -0.01 9.16 7.80
C PHE A 119 -0.65 8.74 9.13
N PHE A 120 -0.17 7.64 9.71
CA PHE A 120 -0.81 7.00 10.86
C PHE A 120 -0.77 7.90 12.10
N GLN A 121 -1.95 8.27 12.57
CA GLN A 121 -2.12 9.07 13.77
C GLN A 121 -2.41 8.20 14.98
N ALA A 122 -1.58 8.34 16.01
CA ALA A 122 -1.86 7.74 17.31
C ALA A 122 -2.99 8.51 18.03
N PRO A 123 -3.67 7.87 19.01
CA PRO A 123 -4.65 8.57 19.84
C PRO A 123 -4.00 9.76 20.59
N THR A 124 -4.74 10.86 20.68
CA THR A 124 -4.43 12.08 21.43
C THR A 124 -5.63 12.47 22.30
N GLU A 125 -5.52 13.55 23.10
CA GLU A 125 -6.65 14.03 23.91
C GLU A 125 -7.85 14.48 23.06
N GLU A 126 -7.61 14.96 21.83
CA GLU A 126 -8.65 15.52 20.94
C GLU A 126 -9.09 14.55 19.82
N HIS A 127 -8.30 13.51 19.53
CA HIS A 127 -8.54 12.58 18.43
C HIS A 127 -8.24 11.13 18.83
N GLY A 128 -9.17 10.20 18.58
CA GLY A 128 -9.05 8.78 18.93
C GLY A 128 -7.99 7.98 18.15
N GLY A 129 -7.32 8.59 17.18
CA GLY A 129 -6.32 7.96 16.32
C GLY A 129 -6.93 7.19 15.15
N ASP A 130 -6.06 6.78 14.22
CA ASP A 130 -6.45 6.02 13.05
C ASP A 130 -6.73 4.55 13.39
N LEU A 131 -7.82 4.01 12.82
CA LEU A 131 -8.16 2.60 12.95
C LEU A 131 -7.49 1.77 11.85
N ILE A 132 -6.31 1.23 12.16
CA ILE A 132 -5.48 0.51 11.19
C ILE A 132 -5.73 -1.00 11.27
N PHE A 133 -6.31 -1.56 10.21
CA PHE A 133 -6.51 -3.00 10.06
C PHE A 133 -5.25 -3.66 9.47
N PHE A 134 -4.25 -3.88 10.31
CA PHE A 134 -3.01 -4.53 9.89
C PHE A 134 -3.26 -5.92 9.30
N GLN A 135 -2.57 -6.24 8.20
CA GLN A 135 -2.55 -7.60 7.68
C GLN A 135 -1.99 -8.54 8.76
N GLY A 136 -2.74 -9.58 9.14
CA GLY A 136 -2.35 -10.48 10.22
C GLY A 136 -0.95 -11.08 10.01
N HIS A 137 -0.67 -11.59 8.82
CA HIS A 137 0.63 -12.17 8.47
C HIS A 137 1.81 -11.18 8.45
N ALA A 138 1.54 -9.87 8.58
CA ALA A 138 2.55 -8.83 8.71
C ALA A 138 2.86 -8.47 10.18
N SER A 139 2.23 -9.14 11.16
CA SER A 139 2.47 -8.93 12.60
C SER A 139 3.95 -8.95 13.00
N PRO A 140 4.85 -9.79 12.41
CA PRO A 140 6.25 -9.76 12.80
C PRO A 140 6.93 -8.41 12.54
N GLY A 141 6.50 -7.70 11.50
CA GLY A 141 6.99 -6.38 11.17
C GLY A 141 6.52 -5.29 12.13
N VAL A 142 5.28 -5.41 12.61
CA VAL A 142 4.72 -4.47 13.60
C VAL A 142 5.46 -4.60 14.93
N TYR A 143 5.69 -5.84 15.40
CA TYR A 143 6.49 -6.08 16.60
C TYR A 143 7.93 -5.64 16.45
N ALA A 144 8.56 -5.92 15.30
CA ALA A 144 9.92 -5.47 15.02
C ALA A 144 10.07 -3.94 15.08
N ARG A 145 9.07 -3.18 14.61
CA ARG A 145 9.05 -1.73 14.75
C ARG A 145 8.83 -1.31 16.20
N ALA A 146 7.86 -1.91 16.90
CA ALA A 146 7.60 -1.63 18.30
C ALA A 146 8.83 -1.91 19.20
N PHE A 147 9.62 -2.94 18.88
CA PHE A 147 10.91 -3.22 19.52
C PHE A 147 11.93 -2.11 19.28
N MET A 148 12.07 -1.64 18.04
CA MET A 148 12.93 -0.50 17.69
C MET A 148 12.51 0.80 18.39
N GLU A 149 11.22 0.96 18.66
CA GLU A 149 10.63 2.09 19.40
C GLU A 149 10.70 1.91 20.93
N GLY A 150 11.25 0.79 21.43
CA GLY A 150 11.38 0.51 22.86
C GLY A 150 10.07 0.11 23.57
N ARG A 151 9.02 -0.23 22.83
CA ARG A 151 7.70 -0.66 23.35
C ARG A 151 7.61 -2.16 23.62
N ILE A 152 8.48 -2.95 22.99
CA ILE A 152 8.58 -4.40 23.15
C ILE A 152 10.01 -4.74 23.57
N THR A 153 10.17 -5.67 24.50
CA THR A 153 11.48 -6.11 24.99
C THR A 153 12.07 -7.24 24.13
N GLU A 154 13.38 -7.48 24.24
CA GLU A 154 14.00 -8.63 23.57
C GLU A 154 13.44 -9.97 24.09
N GLU A 155 13.07 -10.06 25.38
CA GLU A 155 12.43 -11.24 25.96
C GLU A 155 11.12 -11.57 25.24
N GLN A 156 10.27 -10.57 25.02
CA GLN A 156 9.01 -10.72 24.27
C GLN A 156 9.26 -11.13 22.82
N MET A 157 10.24 -10.51 22.13
CA MET A 157 10.63 -10.90 20.78
C MET A 157 11.08 -12.36 20.70
N ASN A 158 11.81 -12.85 21.70
CA ASN A 158 12.27 -14.23 21.77
C ASN A 158 11.14 -15.24 22.10
N ASN A 159 9.99 -14.76 22.55
CA ASN A 159 8.80 -15.55 22.88
C ASN A 159 7.65 -15.31 21.88
N PHE A 160 7.96 -14.88 20.65
CA PHE A 160 6.96 -14.79 19.59
C PHE A 160 6.28 -16.14 19.37
N ARG A 161 4.93 -16.14 19.38
CA ARG A 161 4.02 -17.29 19.35
C ARG A 161 4.05 -18.20 20.59
N GLN A 162 4.65 -17.74 21.69
CA GLN A 162 4.75 -18.46 22.95
C GLN A 162 4.26 -17.58 24.10
N GLU A 163 2.94 -17.53 24.29
CA GLU A 163 2.29 -16.54 25.17
C GLU A 163 1.62 -17.11 26.43
N VAL A 164 1.60 -18.44 26.61
CA VAL A 164 0.93 -19.11 27.74
C VAL A 164 1.41 -18.59 29.10
N ASP A 165 2.71 -18.29 29.22
CA ASP A 165 3.33 -17.78 30.45
C ASP A 165 3.32 -16.23 30.56
N GLY A 166 2.55 -15.53 29.71
CA GLY A 166 2.30 -14.09 29.79
C GLY A 166 3.45 -13.19 29.30
N LYS A 167 4.54 -13.75 28.79
CA LYS A 167 5.73 -13.01 28.30
C LYS A 167 5.96 -13.14 26.79
N GLY A 168 4.92 -13.51 26.05
CA GLY A 168 4.98 -13.74 24.61
C GLY A 168 4.40 -12.62 23.76
N LEU A 169 4.41 -12.86 22.46
CA LEU A 169 3.72 -12.04 21.47
C LEU A 169 2.77 -12.93 20.67
N SER A 170 1.51 -12.49 20.53
CA SER A 170 0.50 -13.23 19.78
C SER A 170 0.87 -13.37 18.31
N SER A 171 0.39 -14.44 17.68
CA SER A 171 0.69 -14.75 16.28
C SER A 171 0.17 -13.67 15.31
N TYR A 172 -1.00 -13.10 15.57
CA TYR A 172 -1.70 -12.09 14.77
C TYR A 172 -2.38 -11.04 15.68
N PRO A 173 -3.01 -9.98 15.13
CA PRO A 173 -3.74 -8.98 15.92
C PRO A 173 -4.96 -9.60 16.62
N HIS A 174 -4.79 -9.92 17.91
CA HIS A 174 -5.82 -10.52 18.74
C HIS A 174 -6.06 -9.66 19.99
N PRO A 175 -7.01 -8.70 19.95
CA PRO A 175 -7.29 -7.78 21.06
C PRO A 175 -7.65 -8.43 22.40
N TRP A 176 -8.04 -9.71 22.39
CA TRP A 176 -8.30 -10.47 23.61
C TRP A 176 -7.01 -10.91 24.33
N LEU A 177 -5.91 -11.05 23.59
CA LEU A 177 -4.62 -11.55 24.08
C LEU A 177 -3.62 -10.42 24.36
N MET A 178 -3.65 -9.37 23.54
CA MET A 178 -2.80 -8.17 23.57
C MET A 178 -3.55 -6.95 23.02
#